data_AF-A0A6D0EYX0-F1
#
_entry.id   AF-A0A6D0EYX0-F1
#
_cell.length_a   1.000
_cell.length_b   1.000
_cell.length_c   1.000
_cell.angle_alpha   90.00
_cell.angle_beta   90.00
_cell.angle_gamma   90.00
#
_symmetry.space_group_name_H-M   'P 1'
#
loop_
_entity.id
_entity.type
_entity.pdbx_description
1 polymer ?
#
loop_
_entity_poly.entity_id
_entity_poly.type
_entity_poly.pdbx_seq_one_letter_code
_entity_poly.pdbx_strand_id
1 'polypeptide(L)'
;KNYCAESNGNAADTLMLCASWVAQTDLSEFFKKWNPGANAYQLPGASEMSFEGGVSQSAYNTLASLDLPKPEQGPETINQVTEHKMSAE
;
A
#
# COMPACT_ATOMS: atom_id res chain seq x y z
N LYS A 1 4.90 -19.02 0.86
CA LYS A 1 4.49 -18.24 -0.32
C LYS A 1 5.32 -16.96 -0.33
N ASN A 2 5.84 -16.52 -1.48
CA ASN A 2 6.65 -15.30 -1.55
C ASN A 2 5.89 -14.25 -2.37
N TYR A 3 5.23 -13.33 -1.68
CA TYR A 3 4.40 -12.29 -2.30
C TYR A 3 5.20 -11.24 -3.08
N CYS A 4 6.53 -11.27 -3.00
CA CYS A 4 7.42 -10.38 -3.77
C CYS A 4 7.89 -11.00 -5.09
N ALA A 5 7.89 -12.32 -5.20
CA ALA A 5 8.30 -13.04 -6.41
C ALA A 5 7.11 -13.42 -7.30
N GLU A 6 5.91 -13.46 -6.73
CA GLU A 6 4.69 -13.84 -7.42
C GLU A 6 3.94 -12.60 -7.96
N SER A 7 3.36 -12.71 -9.16
CA SER A 7 2.47 -11.67 -9.70
C SER A 7 1.12 -11.74 -8.98
N ASN A 8 0.89 -10.87 -8.00
CA ASN A 8 -0.29 -10.91 -7.14
C ASN A 8 -1.44 -10.00 -7.62
N GLY A 9 -1.61 -9.86 -8.93
CA GLY A 9 -2.53 -8.91 -9.55
C GLY A 9 -1.78 -7.79 -10.23
N ASN A 10 -2.19 -6.54 -9.99
CA ASN A 10 -1.50 -5.38 -10.56
C ASN A 10 -0.23 -5.02 -9.75
N ALA A 11 0.52 -4.01 -10.20
CA ALA A 11 1.74 -3.58 -9.53
C ALA A 11 1.49 -3.05 -8.10
N ALA A 12 0.37 -2.37 -7.85
CA ALA A 12 0.00 -1.88 -6.53
C ALA A 12 -0.37 -3.02 -5.57
N ASP A 13 -1.09 -4.03 -6.07
CA ASP A 13 -1.41 -5.26 -5.33
C ASP A 13 -0.15 -5.98 -4.89
N THR A 14 0.78 -6.18 -5.84
CA THR A 14 2.06 -6.84 -5.60
C THR A 14 2.89 -6.05 -4.60
N LEU A 15 2.95 -4.73 -4.73
CA LEU A 15 3.66 -3.87 -3.79
C LEU A 15 3.10 -3.98 -2.37
N MET A 16 1.78 -3.88 -2.20
CA MET A 16 1.14 -3.99 -0.89
C MET A 16 1.40 -5.34 -0.25
N LEU A 17 1.13 -6.43 -0.98
CA LEU A 17 1.27 -7.78 -0.47
C LEU A 17 2.72 -8.12 -0.14
N CYS A 18 3.67 -7.73 -1.00
CA CYS A 18 5.09 -7.91 -0.76
C CYS A 18 5.55 -7.11 0.48
N ALA A 19 5.24 -5.81 0.55
CA ALA A 19 5.65 -4.97 1.66
C ALA A 19 5.11 -5.48 3.00
N SER A 20 3.82 -5.84 3.05
CA SER A 20 3.21 -6.41 4.25
C SER A 20 3.81 -7.76 4.64
N TRP A 21 4.07 -8.62 3.66
CA TRP A 21 4.68 -9.91 3.90
C TRP A 21 6.13 -9.78 4.41
N VAL A 22 6.96 -8.91 3.83
CA VAL A 22 8.33 -8.70 4.29
C VAL A 22 8.36 -8.05 5.68
N ALA A 23 7.51 -7.06 5.92
CA ALA A 23 7.43 -6.38 7.21
C ALA A 23 6.71 -7.20 8.30
N GLN A 24 6.12 -8.35 7.94
CA GLN A 24 5.25 -9.14 8.83
C GLN A 24 4.17 -8.28 9.52
N THR A 25 3.61 -7.33 8.76
CA THR A 25 2.72 -6.29 9.27
C THR A 25 1.60 -6.02 8.24
N ASP A 26 0.36 -5.93 8.69
CA ASP A 26 -0.78 -5.53 7.85
C ASP A 26 -0.70 -4.01 7.57
N LEU A 27 -0.26 -3.66 6.36
CA LEU A 27 -0.11 -2.28 5.89
C LEU A 27 -1.35 -1.82 5.10
N SER A 28 -2.47 -2.55 5.16
CA SER A 28 -3.67 -2.24 4.37
C SER A 28 -4.14 -0.80 4.55
N GLU A 29 -4.09 -0.25 5.78
CA GLU A 29 -4.50 1.14 6.04
C GLU A 29 -3.53 2.15 5.41
N PHE A 30 -2.22 1.87 5.42
CA PHE A 30 -1.24 2.69 4.70
C PHE A 30 -1.55 2.73 3.21
N PHE A 31 -1.79 1.57 2.60
CA PHE A 31 -2.07 1.46 1.18
C PHE A 31 -3.46 1.97 0.78
N LYS A 32 -4.47 1.89 1.65
CA LYS A 32 -5.75 2.58 1.44
C LYS A 32 -5.59 4.09 1.44
N LYS A 33 -4.78 4.63 2.35
CA LYS A 33 -4.59 6.07 2.51
C LYS A 33 -3.83 6.68 1.33
N TRP A 34 -2.74 6.04 0.92
CA TRP A 34 -1.89 6.51 -0.16
C TRP A 34 -2.36 6.08 -1.56
N ASN A 35 -3.14 4.99 -1.63
CA ASN A 35 -3.74 4.41 -2.84
C ASN A 35 -2.82 4.41 -4.08
N PRO A 36 -1.64 3.75 -4.00
CA PRO A 36 -0.66 3.80 -5.08
C PRO A 36 -1.22 3.18 -6.35
N GLY A 37 -0.87 3.76 -7.51
CA GLY A 37 -1.35 3.29 -8.81
C GLY A 37 -2.79 3.69 -9.14
N ALA A 38 -3.47 4.45 -8.28
CA ALA A 38 -4.72 5.09 -8.63
C ALA A 38 -4.48 6.39 -9.41
N ASN A 39 -5.33 6.65 -10.40
CA ASN A 39 -5.41 7.91 -11.10
C ASN A 39 -6.48 8.78 -10.44
N ALA A 40 -6.10 9.99 -10.04
CA ALA A 40 -7.04 10.99 -9.56
C ALA A 40 -7.57 11.83 -10.73
N TYR A 41 -8.88 12.05 -10.77
CA TYR A 41 -9.54 12.92 -11.74
C TYR A 41 -10.70 13.67 -11.09
N GLN A 42 -11.04 14.84 -11.63
CA GLN A 42 -12.16 15.64 -11.14
C GLN A 42 -13.19 15.82 -12.24
N LEU A 43 -14.45 15.45 -11.96
CA LEU A 43 -15.55 15.64 -12.90
C LEU A 43 -16.03 17.10 -12.89
N PRO A 44 -16.44 17.66 -14.05
CA PRO A 44 -17.03 19.00 -14.08
C PRO A 44 -18.23 19.12 -13.13
N GLY A 45 -18.21 20.12 -12.25
CA GLY A 45 -19.26 20.36 -11.26
C GLY A 45 -19.16 19.52 -9.98
N ALA A 46 -18.22 18.57 -9.88
CA ALA A 46 -17.93 17.86 -8.64
C ALA A 46 -16.94 18.65 -7.78
N SER A 47 -17.25 18.81 -6.49
CA SER A 47 -16.33 19.37 -5.50
C SER A 47 -15.27 18.38 -5.02
N GLU A 48 -15.52 17.08 -5.20
CA GLU A 48 -14.64 16.01 -4.76
C GLU A 48 -13.87 15.37 -5.92
N MET A 49 -12.65 14.92 -5.63
CA MET A 49 -11.85 14.14 -6.57
C MET A 49 -12.36 12.70 -6.63
N SER A 50 -12.40 12.15 -7.83
CA SER A 50 -12.64 10.73 -8.09
C SER A 50 -11.32 10.01 -8.30
N PHE A 51 -11.29 8.71 -7.99
CA PHE A 51 -10.10 7.88 -8.13
C PHE A 51 -10.47 6.62 -8.91
N GLU A 52 -9.60 6.22 -9.84
CA GLU A 52 -9.74 4.98 -10.60
C GLU A 52 -8.43 4.17 -10.53
N GLY A 53 -8.56 2.85 -10.39
CA GLY A 53 -7.41 1.95 -10.23
C GLY A 53 -6.94 1.87 -8.78
N GLY A 54 -5.64 1.63 -8.60
CA GLY A 54 -5.04 1.40 -7.30
C GLY A 54 -5.05 -0.08 -6.87
N VAL A 55 -5.00 -0.29 -5.56
CA VAL A 55 -5.00 -1.64 -4.97
C VAL A 55 -6.39 -2.27 -5.12
N SER A 56 -6.44 -3.48 -5.66
CA SER A 56 -7.66 -4.24 -5.87
C SER A 56 -8.21 -4.79 -4.56
N GLN A 57 -9.54 -4.96 -4.51
CA GLN A 57 -10.20 -5.60 -3.36
C GLN A 57 -9.68 -7.04 -3.10
N SER A 58 -9.28 -7.75 -4.17
CA SER A 58 -8.73 -9.10 -4.05
C SER A 58 -7.41 -9.12 -3.27
N ALA A 59 -6.56 -8.10 -3.44
CA ALA A 59 -5.32 -7.96 -2.69
C ALA A 59 -5.59 -7.64 -1.22
N TYR A 60 -6.56 -6.77 -0.91
CA TYR A 60 -6.98 -6.52 0.47
C TYR A 60 -7.51 -7.78 1.16
N ASN A 61 -8.34 -8.56 0.47
CA ASN A 61 -8.85 -9.82 1.00
C ASN A 61 -7.72 -10.84 1.25
N THR A 62 -6.75 -10.90 0.33
CA THR A 62 -5.56 -11.75 0.48
C THR A 62 -4.74 -11.33 1.69
N LEU A 63 -4.48 -10.03 1.87
CA LEU A 63 -3.73 -9.52 3.01
C LEU A 63 -4.45 -9.79 4.34
N ALA A 64 -5.77 -9.57 4.39
CA ALA A 64 -6.58 -9.87 5.58
C ALA A 64 -6.52 -11.35 5.98
N SER A 65 -6.37 -12.27 5.02
CA SER A 65 -6.22 -13.70 5.30
C SER A 65 -4.88 -14.09 5.93
N LEU A 66 -3.89 -13.19 5.92
CA LEU A 66 -2.57 -13.44 6.52
C LEU A 66 -2.54 -13.18 8.02
N ASP A 67 -3.58 -12.57 8.59
CA ASP A 67 -3.73 -12.29 10.02
C ASP A 67 -2.49 -11.62 10.65
N LEU A 68 -1.91 -10.66 9.93
CA LEU A 68 -0.73 -9.92 10.36
C LEU A 68 -1.10 -8.81 11.35
N PRO A 69 -0.24 -8.49 12.33
CA PRO A 69 -0.47 -7.37 13.24
C PRO A 69 -0.54 -6.05 12.46
N LYS A 70 -1.40 -5.14 12.89
CA LYS A 70 -1.46 -3.78 12.35
C LYS A 70 -0.46 -2.86 13.07
N PRO A 71 0.09 -1.84 12.39
CA PRO A 71 0.87 -0.80 13.04
C PRO A 71 0.07 -0.10 14.14
N GLU A 72 0.72 0.24 15.25
CA GLU A 72 0.11 1.06 16.31
C GLU A 72 -0.13 2.50 15.87
N GLN A 73 0.76 3.01 15.01
CA GLN A 73 0.72 4.36 14.48
C GLN A 73 0.11 4.35 13.08
N GLY A 74 -0.88 5.22 12.86
CA GLY A 74 -1.51 5.38 11.55
C GLY A 74 -0.56 6.00 10.53
N PRO A 75 -0.78 5.76 9.23
CA PRO A 75 0.08 6.28 8.16
C PRO A 75 0.18 7.83 8.16
N GLU A 76 -0.83 8.53 8.66
CA GLU A 76 -0.88 9.98 8.78
C GLU A 76 0.09 10.57 9.79
N THR A 77 0.61 9.77 10.72
CA THR A 77 1.59 10.24 11.72
C THR A 77 3.02 10.19 11.19
N ILE A 78 3.24 9.58 10.02
CA ILE A 78 4.56 9.49 9.38
C ILE A 78 4.86 10.85 8.71
N ASN A 79 5.62 11.68 9.40
CA ASN A 79 6.00 13.03 8.94
C ASN A 79 7.49 13.19 8.60
N GLN A 80 8.29 12.14 8.80
CA GLN A 80 9.71 12.11 8.47
C GLN A 80 10.13 10.68 8.10
N VAL A 81 11.01 10.55 7.12
CA VAL A 81 11.71 9.29 6.82
C VAL A 81 13.18 9.48 7.21
N THR A 82 13.72 8.53 7.97
CA THR A 82 15.15 8.53 8.31
C THR A 82 15.95 8.05 7.11
N GLU A 83 16.72 8.93 6.49
CA GLU A 83 17.70 8.55 5.49
C GLU A 83 18.96 7.99 6.18
N HIS A 84 19.21 6.70 6.04
CA HIS A 84 20.50 6.14 6.39
C HIS A 84 21.47 6.42 5.24
N LYS A 85 22.47 7.29 5.46
CA LYS A 85 23.54 7.48 4.49
C LYS A 85 24.22 6.13 4.26
N MET A 86 24.07 5.58 3.06
CA MET A 86 24.86 4.43 2.63
C MET A 86 26.32 4.85 2.66
N SER A 87 27.14 4.18 3.47
CA SER A 87 28.59 4.41 3.41
C SER A 87 29.04 3.98 2.02
N ALA A 88 29.70 4.88 1.28
CA ALA A 88 30.32 4.53 0.01
C ALA A 88 31.34 3.41 0.27
N GLU A 89 31.16 2.31 -0.45
CA GLU A 89 32.02 1.12 -0.41
C GLU A 89 33.40 1.43 -1.02
#